data_AF-A0A4P5NTU1-F1
#
_entry.id   AF-A0A4P5NTU1-F1
#
_cell.length_a   1.000
_cell.length_b   1.000
_cell.length_c   1.000
_cell.angle_alpha   90.00
_cell.angle_beta   90.00
_cell.angle_gamma   90.00
#
_symmetry.space_group_name_H-M   'P 1'
#
loop_
_entity.id
_entity.type
_entity.pdbx_description
1 polymer ?
#
loop_
_entity_poly.entity_id
_entity_poly.type
_entity_poly.pdbx_seq_one_letter_code
_entity_poly.pdbx_strand_id
1 'polypeptide(L)' 'MSDRSKKLGPRVTVSVTPGDYDTLNTLAEKDDVSVSWVVRRAIHEYLRRHQQPARAVRRPTLDKRAAAPERT' A
#
# COMPACT_ATOMS: atom_id res chain seq x y z
N MET A 1 -30.33 -5.33 27.83
CA MET A 1 -29.85 -5.44 26.44
C MET A 1 -28.39 -5.03 26.46
N SER A 2 -27.47 -5.98 26.22
CA SER A 2 -26.04 -5.74 26.40
C SER A 2 -25.48 -4.92 25.24
N ASP A 3 -25.13 -3.66 25.53
CA ASP A 3 -24.39 -2.78 24.64
C ASP A 3 -23.03 -3.42 24.37
N ARG A 4 -22.92 -4.12 23.23
CA ARG A 4 -21.64 -4.62 22.76
C ARG A 4 -20.86 -3.41 22.28
N SER A 5 -20.13 -2.76 23.20
CA SER A 5 -18.99 -1.91 22.90
C SER A 5 -18.16 -2.61 21.84
N LYS A 6 -18.30 -2.19 20.59
CA LYS A 6 -17.48 -2.67 19.47
C LYS A 6 -16.06 -2.29 19.83
N LYS A 7 -15.31 -3.21 20.44
CA LYS A 7 -13.92 -2.99 20.83
C LYS A 7 -13.19 -2.48 19.58
N LEU A 8 -12.65 -1.27 19.66
CA LEU A 8 -11.80 -0.73 18.61
C LEU A 8 -10.66 -1.73 18.37
N GLY A 9 -10.24 -1.89 17.11
CA GLY A 9 -9.13 -2.76 16.76
C GLY A 9 -7.82 -2.36 17.47
N PRO A 10 -6.74 -3.14 17.30
CA PRO A 10 -5.46 -2.85 17.93
C PRO A 10 -5.00 -1.40 17.68
N ARG A 11 -4.52 -0.73 18.74
CA ARG A 11 -3.97 0.62 18.65
C ARG A 11 -2.50 0.56 18.25
N VAL A 12 -2.14 1.33 17.23
CA VAL A 12 -0.75 1.51 16.79
C VAL A 12 -0.36 2.96 17.07
N THR A 13 0.75 3.16 17.76
CA THR A 13 1.35 4.48 18.00
C THR A 13 2.66 4.55 17.24
N VAL A 14 2.85 5.59 16.44
CA VAL A 14 4.07 5.81 15.65
C VAL A 14 4.56 7.23 15.85
N SER A 15 5.87 7.41 15.81
CA SER A 15 6.49 8.73 15.67
C SER A 15 6.75 9.00 14.20
N VAL A 16 6.45 10.21 13.76
CA VAL A 16 6.72 10.70 12.39
C VAL A 16 7.59 11.95 12.48
N THR A 17 8.20 12.35 11.37
CA THR A 17 8.95 13.60 11.34
C THR A 17 8.00 14.80 11.51
N PRO A 18 8.49 15.96 11.99
CA PRO A 18 7.66 17.17 12.08
C PRO A 18 7.05 17.56 10.72
N GLY A 19 7.83 17.49 9.63
CA GLY A 19 7.34 17.80 8.28
C GLY A 19 6.26 16.84 7.78
N ASP A 20 6.37 15.55 8.11
CA ASP A 20 5.31 14.58 7.80
C ASP A 20 4.04 14.88 8.60
N TYR A 21 4.18 15.28 9.88
CA TYR A 21 3.05 15.66 10.71
C TYR A 21 2.32 16.90 10.16
N ASP A 22 3.06 17.93 9.73
CA ASP A 22 2.49 19.12 9.10
C ASP A 22 1.77 18.79 7.78
N THR A 23 2.34 17.88 6.99
CA THR A 23 1.73 17.39 5.76
C THR A 23 0.42 16.63 6.04
N LEU A 24 0.42 15.77 7.06
CA LEU A 24 -0.77 15.03 7.49
C LEU A 24 -1.88 15.98 7.98
N ASN A 25 -1.54 17.02 8.74
CA ASN A 25 -2.49 18.04 9.16
C ASN A 25 -3.06 18.79 7.96
N THR A 26 -2.23 19.20 7.01
CA THR A 26 -2.69 19.90 5.80
C THR A 26 -3.70 19.07 5.01
N LEU A 27 -3.45 17.76 4.86
CA LEU A 27 -4.39 16.84 4.21
C LEU A 27 -5.69 16.67 4.99
N ALA A 28 -5.58 16.58 6.32
CA ALA A 28 -6.72 16.46 7.22
C ALA A 28 -7.66 17.68 7.13
N GLU A 29 -7.10 18.89 7.18
CA GLU A 29 -7.85 20.15 7.03
C GLU A 29 -8.49 20.27 5.65
N LYS A 30 -7.73 19.95 4.59
CA LYS A 30 -8.22 20.04 3.21
C LYS A 30 -9.45 19.15 2.96
N ASP A 31 -9.44 17.94 3.51
CA ASP A 31 -10.48 16.94 3.27
C ASP A 31 -11.55 16.91 4.40
N ASP A 32 -11.49 17.82 5.38
CA ASP A 32 -12.36 17.91 6.57
C ASP A 32 -12.43 16.57 7.36
N VAL A 33 -11.26 16.00 7.65
CA VAL A 33 -11.11 14.73 8.36
C VAL A 33 -10.02 14.82 9.42
N SER A 34 -9.95 13.83 10.33
CA SER A 34 -8.86 13.77 11.31
C SER A 34 -7.55 13.24 10.72
N VAL A 35 -6.40 13.63 11.28
CA VAL A 35 -5.09 13.01 10.98
C VAL A 35 -5.12 11.49 11.12
N SER A 36 -5.85 10.96 12.11
CA SER A 36 -6.00 9.51 12.29
C SER A 36 -6.70 8.83 11.11
N TRP A 37 -7.63 9.52 10.46
CA TRP A 37 -8.28 9.03 9.23
C TRP A 37 -7.28 8.99 8.07
N VAL A 38 -6.49 10.05 7.89
CA VAL A 38 -5.46 10.14 6.85
C VAL A 38 -4.42 9.02 7.00
N VAL A 39 -3.92 8.81 8.22
CA VAL A 39 -2.99 7.72 8.53
C VAL A 39 -3.61 6.35 8.24
N ARG A 40 -4.87 6.12 8.64
CA ARG A 40 -5.57 4.87 8.33
C ARG A 40 -5.72 4.66 6.82
N ARG A 41 -6.01 5.72 6.06
CA ARG A 41 -6.11 5.66 4.61
C ARG A 41 -4.77 5.30 3.98
N ALA A 42 -3.68 5.92 4.41
CA ALA A 42 -2.33 5.63 3.94
C ALA A 42 -1.92 4.18 4.21
N ILE A 43 -2.20 3.66 5.41
CA ILE A 43 -1.96 2.25 5.77
C ILE A 43 -2.75 1.32 4.84
N HIS A 44 -4.04 1.60 4.62
CA HIS A 44 -4.87 0.78 3.73
C HIS A 44 -4.32 0.75 2.30
N GLU A 45 -3.88 1.89 1.77
CA GLU A 45 -3.29 1.96 0.44
C GLU A 45 -1.95 1.23 0.34
N TYR A 46 -1.10 1.36 1.35
CA TYR A 46 0.19 0.66 1.42
C TYR A 46 -0.02 -0.86 1.41
N LEU A 47 -0.92 -1.36 2.27
CA LEU A 47 -1.25 -2.79 2.31
C LEU A 47 -1.86 -3.27 0.99
N ARG A 48 -2.77 -2.51 0.40
CA ARG A 48 -3.38 -2.85 -0.90
C ARG A 48 -2.33 -2.97 -2.01
N ARG A 49 -1.32 -2.08 -2.05
CA ARG A 49 -0.23 -2.12 -3.03
C ARG A 49 0.67 -3.35 -2.87
N HIS A 50 0.80 -3.89 -1.66
CA HIS A 50 1.64 -5.06 -1.38
C HIS A 50 0.88 -6.38 -1.33
N GLN A 51 -0.45 -6.36 -1.22
CA GLN A 51 -1.30 -7.53 -1.36
C GLN A 51 -1.59 -7.88 -2.83
N GLN A 52 -1.41 -6.94 -3.76
CA GLN A 52 -1.39 -7.29 -5.17
C GLN A 52 -0.07 -8.06 -5.42
N PRO A 53 -0.09 -9.38 -5.65
CA PRO A 53 1.12 -10.09 -6.03
C PRO A 53 1.66 -9.38 -7.25
N ALA A 54 2.90 -8.90 -7.15
CA ALA A 54 3.58 -8.11 -8.18
C ALA A 54 3.10 -8.59 -9.53
N ARG A 55 2.19 -7.82 -10.16
CA ARG A 55 1.52 -8.21 -11.41
C ARG A 55 2.66 -8.59 -12.31
N ALA A 56 2.76 -9.90 -12.57
CA ALA A 56 3.94 -10.51 -13.15
C ALA A 56 4.43 -9.59 -14.26
N VAL A 57 5.58 -8.95 -14.03
CA VAL A 57 6.31 -8.31 -15.10
C VAL A 57 6.66 -9.47 -16.00
N ARG A 58 5.79 -9.74 -16.97
CA ARG A 58 6.05 -10.66 -18.08
C ARG A 58 7.26 -10.05 -18.77
N ARG A 59 8.44 -10.50 -18.34
CA ARG A 59 9.66 -10.38 -19.13
C ARG A 59 9.30 -11.04 -20.46
N PRO A 60 9.32 -10.32 -21.59
CA PRO A 60 9.32 -11.02 -22.86
C PRO A 60 10.58 -11.89 -22.82
N THR A 61 10.38 -13.20 -22.73
CA THR A 61 11.46 -14.16 -22.96
C THR A 61 12.01 -13.85 -24.33
N LEU A 62 13.27 -13.41 -24.34
CA LEU A 62 14.05 -13.20 -25.53
C LEU A 62 14.17 -14.57 -26.22
N ASP A 63 13.22 -14.87 -27.11
CA ASP A 63 13.32 -15.98 -28.05
C ASP A 63 14.40 -15.62 -29.06
N LYS A 64 15.67 -15.86 -28.67
CA LYS A 64 16.81 -15.68 -29.55
C LYS A 64 17.94 -16.63 -29.17
N ARG A 65 17.91 -17.80 -29.82
CA ARG A 65 19.02 -18.71 -30.21
C ARG A 65 18.97 -20.12 -29.59
N ALA A 66 18.46 -21.05 -30.39
CA ALA A 66 19.16 -22.29 -30.74
C ALA A 66 18.63 -22.70 -32.14
N ALA A 67 19.29 -22.25 -33.21
CA ALA A 67 20.34 -22.97 -33.92
C ALA A 67 19.77 -23.95 -34.98
N ALA A 68 19.72 -23.42 -36.20
CA ALA A 68 19.98 -23.97 -37.55
C ALA A 68 20.01 -25.51 -37.82
N PRO A 69 19.70 -25.92 -39.06
CA PRO A 69 19.21 -27.25 -39.41
C PRO A 69 20.32 -28.28 -39.63
N GLU A 70 20.05 -29.53 -39.25
CA GLU A 70 20.81 -30.70 -39.71
C GLU A 70 20.53 -30.96 -41.20
N ARG A 71 21.59 -31.09 -42.00
CA ARG A 71 21.63 -31.92 -43.23
C ARG A 71 23.07 -32.13 -43.67
N THR A 72 23.55 -33.36 -43.57
CA THR A 72 24.58 -33.95 -44.43
C THR A 72 24.20 -35.40 -44.65
#